data_AF-Q5DDG5-F1
#
_entry.id   AF-Q5DDG5-F1
#
_cell.length_a   1.000
_cell.length_b   1.000
_cell.length_c   1.000
_cell.angle_alpha   90.00
_cell.angle_beta   90.00
_cell.angle_gamma   90.00
#
_symmetry.space_group_name_H-M   'P 1'
#
loop_
_entity.id
_entity.type
_entity.pdbx_description
1 polymer ?
#
loop_
_entity_poly.entity_id
_entity_poly.type
_entity_poly.pdbx_seq_one_letter_code
_entity_poly.pdbx_strand_id
1 'polypeptide(L)'
;MNSSELVIIKFRISNTTQHHKEMPHLLLTPGWIVQFDVLFNNLTSHFKQSRFGLQLAMISNLTLSPTEEFRKDVLFSIDDELTPGNFEMTNFLLGESVSKLNNKKLVNTDKYLKNSTNPPAFIQIKPACFIDNQWRTVQNSRNVYVSKHQDLLNDEDSLRYSLPSIFYADRINPNTIDNNTGLMPIGIRLLNVSFGTPTDGFYAKTKFIVWTASFGLGNPPKDNLSSLLIGLIVCSMLIIVSAVILGILLVIILRRRTTLDRPILSHFVNDPIA
;
A
#
# COMPACT_ATOMS: atom_id res chain seq x y z
N MET A 1 -38.11 -0.32 -0.49
CA MET A 1 -37.38 0.33 0.61
C MET A 1 -36.57 1.45 0.01
N ASN A 2 -36.85 2.72 0.37
CA ASN A 2 -36.08 3.87 -0.09
C ASN A 2 -34.67 3.77 0.50
N SER A 3 -33.71 3.28 -0.28
CA SER A 3 -32.29 3.38 0.08
C SER A 3 -31.85 4.82 -0.13
N SER A 4 -31.75 5.58 0.95
CA SER A 4 -31.19 6.92 0.94
C SER A 4 -29.79 6.91 0.33
N GLU A 5 -29.52 7.82 -0.60
CA GLU A 5 -28.18 8.05 -1.13
C GLU A 5 -27.30 8.63 -0.04
N LEU A 6 -26.15 7.99 0.23
CA LEU A 6 -25.32 8.37 1.36
C LEU A 6 -23.83 8.26 1.00
N VAL A 7 -23.09 9.29 1.39
CA VAL A 7 -21.63 9.24 1.50
C VAL A 7 -21.29 9.23 2.99
N ILE A 8 -20.57 8.20 3.44
CA ILE A 8 -20.21 8.04 4.85
C ILE A 8 -18.69 8.03 4.97
N ILE A 9 -18.15 8.89 5.82
CA ILE A 9 -16.73 8.87 6.20
C ILE A 9 -16.65 8.33 7.62
N LYS A 10 -15.96 7.20 7.82
CA LYS A 10 -15.79 6.57 9.14
C LYS A 10 -14.34 6.64 9.54
N PHE A 11 -14.04 7.30 10.66
CA PHE A 11 -12.70 7.32 11.23
C PHE A 11 -12.53 6.20 12.25
N ARG A 12 -11.35 5.60 12.31
CA ARG A 12 -10.97 4.55 13.24
C ARG A 12 -9.61 4.83 13.85
N ILE A 13 -9.54 4.62 15.16
CA ILE A 13 -8.35 4.77 15.98
C ILE A 13 -8.27 3.52 16.86
N SER A 14 -7.07 3.06 17.17
CA SER A 14 -6.84 1.91 18.04
C SER A 14 -6.06 2.30 19.28
N ASN A 15 -6.31 1.61 20.40
CA ASN A 15 -5.50 1.73 21.62
C ASN A 15 -4.32 0.74 21.66
N THR A 16 -4.31 -0.26 20.76
CA THR A 16 -3.23 -1.22 20.58
C THR A 16 -2.72 -1.23 19.14
N THR A 17 -1.46 -1.61 18.96
CA THR A 17 -0.90 -1.83 17.62
C THR A 17 -1.45 -3.13 17.06
N GLN A 18 -2.26 -3.04 16.01
CA GLN A 18 -2.91 -4.20 15.40
C GLN A 18 -3.27 -3.94 13.94
N HIS A 19 -3.33 -5.01 13.15
CA HIS A 19 -3.95 -4.96 11.83
C HIS A 19 -5.46 -4.93 11.97
N HIS A 20 -6.14 -4.19 11.09
CA HIS A 20 -7.59 -4.22 11.07
C HIS A 20 -8.11 -5.61 10.69
N LYS A 21 -9.22 -6.05 11.31
CA LYS A 21 -9.81 -7.37 11.05
C LYS A 21 -10.38 -7.48 9.64
N GLU A 22 -10.91 -6.39 9.10
CA GLU A 22 -11.43 -6.34 7.74
C GLU A 22 -10.30 -6.02 6.75
N MET A 23 -10.41 -6.56 5.53
CA MET A 23 -9.53 -6.15 4.44
C MET A 23 -9.63 -4.63 4.22
N PRO A 24 -8.51 -3.94 3.92
CA PRO A 24 -7.24 -4.50 3.45
C PRO A 24 -6.18 -4.70 4.56
N HIS A 25 -6.61 -4.97 5.80
CA HIS A 25 -5.75 -5.28 6.95
C HIS A 25 -4.65 -4.25 7.21
N LEU A 26 -4.94 -2.96 7.01
CA LEU A 26 -3.97 -1.90 7.29
C LEU A 26 -3.59 -1.90 8.78
N LEU A 27 -2.32 -1.61 9.07
CA LEU A 27 -1.82 -1.49 10.44
C LEU A 27 -2.36 -0.21 11.11
N LEU A 28 -2.83 -0.34 12.34
CA LEU A 28 -3.12 0.76 13.25
C LEU A 28 -2.04 0.79 14.33
N THR A 29 -1.50 1.98 14.59
CA THR A 29 -0.58 2.23 15.70
C THR A 29 -1.20 3.31 16.62
N PRO A 30 -1.34 3.06 17.94
CA PRO A 30 -2.04 3.96 18.85
C PRO A 30 -1.42 5.36 18.89
N GLY A 31 -2.24 6.38 18.75
CA GLY A 31 -1.82 7.79 18.78
C GLY A 31 -1.03 8.26 17.54
N TRP A 32 -0.61 7.35 16.66
CA TRP A 32 0.22 7.66 15.49
C TRP A 32 -0.54 7.53 14.17
N ILE A 33 -1.49 6.61 14.07
CA ILE A 33 -2.20 6.31 12.81
C ILE A 33 -3.71 6.33 13.02
N VAL A 34 -4.40 7.02 12.12
CA VAL A 34 -5.85 7.00 11.98
C VAL A 34 -6.19 6.38 10.63
N GLN A 35 -7.14 5.46 10.64
CA GLN A 35 -7.71 4.92 9.40
C GLN A 35 -9.03 5.59 9.12
N PHE A 36 -9.35 5.78 7.85
CA PHE A 36 -10.66 6.25 7.44
C PHE A 36 -11.21 5.41 6.30
N ASP A 37 -12.51 5.14 6.37
CA ASP A 37 -13.26 4.58 5.25
C ASP A 37 -14.09 5.67 4.60
N VAL A 38 -14.13 5.67 3.28
CA VAL A 38 -15.10 6.41 2.49
C VAL A 38 -16.05 5.41 1.85
N LEU A 39 -17.33 5.53 2.18
CA LEU A 39 -18.39 4.68 1.67
C LEU A 39 -19.31 5.48 0.75
N PHE A 40 -19.60 4.93 -0.42
CA PHE A 40 -20.62 5.41 -1.34
C PHE A 40 -21.76 4.40 -1.39
N ASN A 41 -22.93 4.78 -0.86
CA ASN A 41 -24.09 3.91 -0.81
C ASN A 41 -25.22 4.47 -1.67
N ASN A 42 -25.63 3.69 -2.67
CA ASN A 42 -26.74 3.97 -3.57
C ASN A 42 -26.71 5.37 -4.21
N LEU A 43 -25.53 5.87 -4.57
CA LEU A 43 -25.43 7.15 -5.29
C LEU A 43 -26.06 7.02 -6.67
N THR A 44 -26.89 7.98 -7.07
CA THR A 44 -27.42 7.99 -8.43
C THR A 44 -26.40 8.51 -9.43
N SER A 45 -26.43 7.94 -10.63
CA SER A 45 -25.67 8.44 -11.77
C SER A 45 -26.54 8.43 -13.00
N HIS A 46 -26.36 9.44 -13.85
CA HIS A 46 -27.03 9.54 -15.14
C HIS A 46 -26.40 8.64 -16.23
N PHE A 47 -25.27 8.01 -15.93
CA PHE A 47 -24.53 7.18 -16.88
C PHE A 47 -24.60 5.69 -16.52
N LYS A 48 -24.78 4.84 -17.53
CA LYS A 48 -24.80 3.37 -17.37
C LYS A 48 -23.43 2.80 -16.95
N GLN A 49 -22.36 3.49 -17.31
CA GLN A 49 -20.97 3.09 -17.07
C GLN A 49 -20.24 4.10 -16.17
N SER A 50 -20.89 4.53 -15.09
CA SER A 50 -20.35 5.53 -14.18
C SER A 50 -19.29 4.96 -13.24
N ARG A 51 -18.20 5.70 -13.07
CA ARG A 51 -17.25 5.53 -11.97
C ARG A 51 -17.27 6.76 -11.08
N PHE A 52 -17.04 6.53 -9.80
CA PHE A 52 -16.85 7.59 -8.84
C PHE A 52 -15.36 7.76 -8.54
N GLY A 53 -15.01 8.95 -8.11
CA GLY A 53 -13.71 9.29 -7.60
C GLY A 53 -13.81 10.29 -6.46
N LEU A 54 -12.70 10.50 -5.79
CA LEU A 54 -12.51 11.47 -4.73
C LEU A 54 -11.32 12.36 -5.08
N GLN A 55 -11.44 13.63 -4.75
CA GLN A 55 -10.31 14.53 -4.73
C GLN A 55 -9.98 14.85 -3.28
N LEU A 56 -8.75 14.60 -2.87
CA LEU A 56 -8.27 14.79 -1.50
C LEU A 56 -7.28 15.94 -1.45
N ALA A 57 -7.55 16.95 -0.62
CA ALA A 57 -6.59 18.01 -0.35
C ALA A 57 -5.58 17.55 0.72
N MET A 58 -4.33 17.34 0.32
CA MET A 58 -3.21 17.06 1.20
C MET A 58 -2.58 18.39 1.63
N ILE A 59 -2.49 18.61 2.94
CA ILE A 59 -2.05 19.86 3.53
C ILE A 59 -0.91 19.59 4.52
N SER A 60 0.17 20.34 4.43
CA SER A 60 1.35 20.16 5.28
C SER A 60 2.08 21.46 5.57
N ASN A 61 2.76 21.53 6.71
CA ASN A 61 3.62 22.65 7.08
C ASN A 61 4.86 22.82 6.16
N LEU A 62 5.12 21.86 5.27
CA LEU A 62 6.16 21.95 4.26
C LEU A 62 5.75 22.95 3.16
N THR A 63 6.53 24.01 2.96
CA THR A 63 6.36 24.91 1.82
C THR A 63 6.71 24.20 0.51
N LEU A 64 5.82 24.31 -0.49
CA LEU A 64 5.98 23.74 -1.82
C LEU A 64 5.84 24.82 -2.90
N SER A 65 6.77 24.88 -3.84
CA SER A 65 6.66 25.72 -5.05
C SER A 65 5.55 25.19 -5.97
N PRO A 66 4.91 25.99 -6.84
CA PRO A 66 3.75 25.55 -7.64
C PRO A 66 3.96 24.28 -8.49
N THR A 67 5.19 24.01 -8.93
CA THR A 67 5.56 22.84 -9.74
C THR A 67 6.03 21.64 -8.91
N GLU A 68 6.20 21.80 -7.60
CA GLU A 68 6.64 20.75 -6.70
C GLU A 68 5.46 19.92 -6.21
N GLU A 69 5.72 18.65 -5.86
CA GLU A 69 4.74 17.73 -5.30
C GLU A 69 5.27 17.13 -4.00
N PHE A 70 4.37 16.65 -3.13
CA PHE A 70 4.78 15.82 -2.00
C PHE A 70 5.44 14.54 -2.50
N ARG A 71 6.45 14.05 -1.80
CA ARG A 71 7.14 12.83 -2.20
C ARG A 71 6.16 11.66 -2.15
N LYS A 72 6.04 10.98 -3.29
CA LYS A 72 5.34 9.71 -3.41
C LYS A 72 6.34 8.56 -3.31
N ASP A 73 6.11 7.65 -2.37
CA ASP A 73 6.88 6.42 -2.19
C ASP A 73 5.98 5.25 -2.55
N VAL A 74 6.24 4.64 -3.71
CA VAL A 74 5.51 3.47 -4.19
C VAL A 74 6.28 2.25 -3.73
N LEU A 75 5.72 1.53 -2.78
CA LEU A 75 6.27 0.26 -2.30
C LEU A 75 5.72 -0.85 -3.18
N PHE A 76 6.61 -1.51 -3.91
CA PHE A 76 6.28 -2.75 -4.59
C PHE A 76 6.17 -3.85 -3.53
N SER A 77 4.96 -4.37 -3.35
CA SER A 77 4.68 -5.57 -2.58
C SER A 77 4.55 -6.74 -3.55
N ILE A 78 5.20 -7.87 -3.28
CA ILE A 78 5.00 -9.10 -4.08
C ILE A 78 3.58 -9.66 -3.86
N ASP A 79 2.85 -9.13 -2.88
CA ASP A 79 1.48 -9.49 -2.56
C ASP A 79 0.47 -8.62 -3.33
N ASP A 80 -0.21 -9.21 -4.31
CA ASP A 80 -1.34 -8.64 -5.04
C ASP A 80 -2.68 -9.29 -4.65
N GLU A 81 -2.75 -9.95 -3.48
CA GLU A 81 -3.91 -10.75 -3.05
C GLU A 81 -5.24 -10.00 -3.20
N LEU A 82 -5.24 -8.69 -2.94
CA LEU A 82 -6.44 -7.86 -3.04
C LEU A 82 -6.77 -7.42 -4.46
N THR A 83 -5.80 -7.25 -5.35
CA THR A 83 -6.02 -6.74 -6.70
C THR A 83 -5.01 -7.37 -7.64
N PRO A 84 -5.36 -8.49 -8.30
CA PRO A 84 -4.44 -9.23 -9.14
C PRO A 84 -3.73 -8.34 -10.18
N GLY A 85 -2.42 -8.47 -10.27
CA GLY A 85 -1.57 -7.68 -11.17
C GLY A 85 -1.29 -6.25 -10.70
N ASN A 86 -1.78 -5.84 -9.52
CA ASN A 86 -1.47 -4.56 -8.92
C ASN A 86 -0.74 -4.74 -7.57
N PHE A 87 0.57 -4.59 -7.65
CA PHE A 87 1.55 -4.90 -6.60
C PHE A 87 2.01 -3.64 -5.85
N GLU A 88 1.25 -2.55 -5.89
CA GLU A 88 1.73 -1.24 -5.44
C GLU A 88 0.98 -0.73 -4.22
N MET A 89 1.69 -0.44 -3.12
CA MET A 89 1.16 0.40 -2.03
C MET A 89 1.76 1.80 -2.15
N THR A 90 0.91 2.82 -2.14
CA THR A 90 1.36 4.20 -2.30
C THR A 90 1.36 4.93 -0.97
N ASN A 91 2.52 5.46 -0.58
CA ASN A 91 2.65 6.38 0.55
C ASN A 91 2.96 7.79 0.06
N PHE A 92 2.20 8.78 0.49
CA PHE A 92 2.51 10.20 0.32
C PHE A 92 3.15 10.72 1.59
N LEU A 93 4.38 11.23 1.48
CA LEU A 93 5.14 11.78 2.60
C LEU A 93 4.97 13.30 2.62
N LEU A 94 4.18 13.80 3.56
CA LEU A 94 3.85 15.23 3.65
C LEU A 94 5.00 16.09 4.20
N GLY A 95 6.06 15.48 4.74
CA GLY A 95 7.27 16.19 5.18
C GLY A 95 8.35 16.35 4.11
N GLU A 96 8.19 15.73 2.93
CA GLU A 96 9.21 15.68 1.89
C GLU A 96 8.66 16.15 0.54
N SER A 97 9.47 16.86 -0.24
CA SER A 97 9.15 17.23 -1.62
C SER A 97 10.04 16.46 -2.60
N VAL A 98 9.57 16.30 -3.83
CA VAL A 98 10.33 15.61 -4.91
C VAL A 98 11.70 16.27 -5.14
N SER A 99 11.78 17.61 -5.15
CA SER A 99 13.03 18.34 -5.40
C SER A 99 14.07 18.16 -4.30
N LYS A 100 13.66 18.04 -3.03
CA LYS A 100 14.57 17.80 -1.90
C LYS A 100 15.32 16.47 -2.05
N LEU A 101 14.72 15.45 -2.66
CA LEU A 101 15.36 14.16 -2.90
C LEU A 101 16.48 14.25 -3.94
N ASN A 102 16.23 14.96 -5.05
CA ASN A 102 17.24 15.14 -6.11
C ASN A 102 18.48 15.86 -5.59
N ASN A 103 18.29 16.86 -4.71
CA ASN A 103 19.39 17.59 -4.07
C ASN A 103 20.07 16.77 -2.95
N LYS A 104 19.33 15.91 -2.24
CA LYS A 104 19.90 15.01 -1.21
C LYS A 104 20.80 13.92 -1.80
N LYS A 105 20.60 13.54 -3.07
CA LYS A 105 21.52 12.63 -3.80
C LYS A 105 22.84 13.32 -4.17
N LEU A 106 22.89 14.65 -4.18
CA LEU A 106 24.06 15.46 -4.53
C LEU A 106 24.82 15.98 -3.30
N VAL A 107 24.19 16.00 -2.12
CA VAL A 107 24.81 16.48 -0.89
C VAL A 107 24.52 15.47 0.22
N ASN A 108 25.57 14.94 0.87
CA ASN A 108 25.54 14.17 2.12
C ASN A 108 24.84 14.97 3.24
N THR A 109 23.51 15.10 3.15
CA THR A 109 22.66 15.93 4.02
C THR A 109 21.62 15.07 4.72
N ASP A 110 22.08 13.99 5.34
CA ASP A 110 21.37 13.40 6.49
C ASP A 110 21.38 14.29 7.74
N LYS A 111 22.00 15.48 7.63
CA LYS A 111 22.11 16.46 8.72
C LYS A 111 20.96 17.47 8.80
N TYR A 112 20.24 17.76 7.70
CA TYR A 112 19.13 18.74 7.71
C TYR A 112 17.73 18.11 7.88
N LEU A 113 17.58 16.79 7.71
CA LEU A 113 16.36 16.08 8.12
C LEU A 113 16.35 15.73 9.62
N LYS A 114 17.49 15.90 10.31
CA LYS A 114 17.65 15.61 11.75
C LYS A 114 17.16 16.73 12.68
N ASN A 115 16.83 17.91 12.15
CA ASN A 115 16.43 19.06 12.96
C ASN A 115 14.91 19.36 12.93
N SER A 116 14.10 18.51 12.28
CA SER A 116 12.65 18.55 12.52
C SER A 116 12.36 17.80 13.81
N THR A 117 12.01 18.54 14.87
CA THR A 117 11.55 17.96 16.14
C THR A 117 10.24 17.20 15.99
N ASN A 118 9.49 17.47 14.92
CA ASN A 118 8.20 16.84 14.66
C ASN A 118 8.32 15.66 13.68
N PRO A 119 7.65 14.54 13.97
CA PRO A 119 7.57 13.40 13.08
C PRO A 119 6.87 13.80 11.77
N PRO A 120 7.38 13.41 10.59
CA PRO A 120 6.75 13.73 9.32
C PRO A 120 5.37 13.06 9.23
N ALA A 121 4.40 13.69 8.58
CA ALA A 121 3.10 13.06 8.33
C ALA A 121 3.12 12.24 7.04
N PHE A 122 2.30 11.19 6.98
CA PHE A 122 2.11 10.38 5.78
C PHE A 122 0.64 10.06 5.55
N ILE A 123 0.30 9.79 4.29
CA ILE A 123 -0.95 9.14 3.87
C ILE A 123 -0.58 7.86 3.14
N GLN A 124 -1.18 6.75 3.52
CA GLN A 124 -0.95 5.43 2.94
C GLN A 124 -2.25 4.91 2.31
N ILE A 125 -2.13 4.52 1.05
CA ILE A 125 -3.23 4.06 0.21
C ILE A 125 -2.86 2.71 -0.37
N LYS A 126 -3.71 1.71 -0.09
CA LYS A 126 -3.72 0.44 -0.81
C LYS A 126 -4.58 0.57 -2.06
N PRO A 127 -4.22 -0.11 -3.15
CA PRO A 127 -4.85 0.11 -4.45
C PRO A 127 -6.15 -0.70 -4.61
N ALA A 128 -6.90 -0.88 -3.52
CA ALA A 128 -8.07 -1.75 -3.45
C ALA A 128 -9.24 -1.06 -2.74
N CYS A 129 -10.44 -1.21 -3.29
CA CYS A 129 -11.72 -0.86 -2.68
C CYS A 129 -12.66 -2.06 -2.78
N PHE A 130 -13.74 -2.08 -2.00
CA PHE A 130 -14.66 -3.22 -1.93
C PHE A 130 -16.08 -2.80 -2.30
N ILE A 131 -16.81 -3.72 -2.91
CA ILE A 131 -18.21 -3.51 -3.33
C ILE A 131 -19.24 -4.03 -2.33
N ASP A 132 -18.80 -4.51 -1.17
CA ASP A 132 -19.63 -5.01 -0.09
C ASP A 132 -19.05 -4.55 1.25
N ASN A 133 -19.91 -4.13 2.19
CA ASN A 133 -19.49 -3.69 3.53
C ASN A 133 -19.30 -4.86 4.51
N GLN A 134 -20.12 -5.91 4.40
CA GLN A 134 -20.12 -7.03 5.35
C GLN A 134 -19.05 -8.07 4.97
N TRP A 135 -18.85 -8.29 3.68
CA TRP A 135 -17.95 -9.32 3.16
C TRP A 135 -16.87 -8.72 2.26
N ARG A 136 -15.90 -8.07 2.89
CA ARG A 136 -14.68 -7.60 2.21
C ARG A 136 -13.76 -8.79 1.93
N THR A 137 -13.90 -9.35 0.73
CA THR A 137 -13.11 -10.49 0.23
C THR A 137 -12.37 -10.11 -1.04
N VAL A 138 -11.38 -10.92 -1.43
CA VAL A 138 -10.64 -10.80 -2.69
C VAL A 138 -11.57 -10.85 -3.92
N GLN A 139 -12.72 -11.51 -3.85
CA GLN A 139 -13.65 -11.56 -4.99
C GLN A 139 -14.42 -10.23 -5.17
N ASN A 140 -14.64 -9.54 -4.07
CA ASN A 140 -15.38 -8.28 -4.00
C ASN A 140 -14.47 -7.05 -4.03
N SER A 141 -13.16 -7.23 -4.19
CA SER A 141 -12.23 -6.13 -4.32
C SER A 141 -12.19 -5.59 -5.75
N ARG A 142 -11.90 -4.30 -5.89
CA ARG A 142 -11.75 -3.58 -7.16
C ARG A 142 -10.57 -2.64 -7.07
N ASN A 143 -9.96 -2.36 -8.22
CA ASN A 143 -8.78 -1.51 -8.26
C ASN A 143 -9.13 -0.06 -7.88
N VAL A 144 -8.17 0.57 -7.20
CA VAL A 144 -8.16 2.00 -6.92
C VAL A 144 -7.00 2.58 -7.71
N TYR A 145 -7.28 3.63 -8.47
CA TYR A 145 -6.27 4.36 -9.24
C TYR A 145 -6.06 5.72 -8.62
N VAL A 146 -4.81 5.97 -8.22
CA VAL A 146 -4.35 7.24 -7.68
C VAL A 146 -3.66 8.00 -8.81
N SER A 147 -3.93 9.31 -8.94
CA SER A 147 -3.33 10.13 -9.98
C SER A 147 -1.80 10.12 -9.91
N LYS A 148 -1.17 10.17 -11.10
CA LYS A 148 0.29 10.21 -11.17
C LYS A 148 0.86 11.48 -10.55
N HIS A 149 0.20 12.59 -10.84
CA HIS A 149 0.52 13.95 -10.42
C HIS A 149 -0.46 14.45 -9.36
N GLN A 150 -0.02 15.45 -8.61
CA GLN A 150 -0.83 16.14 -7.62
C GLN A 150 -1.15 17.55 -8.13
N ASP A 151 -2.42 17.88 -8.22
CA ASP A 151 -2.85 19.14 -8.79
C ASP A 151 -2.63 20.29 -7.79
N LEU A 152 -2.35 21.48 -8.31
CA LEU A 152 -2.30 22.69 -7.51
C LEU A 152 -3.73 23.09 -7.13
N LEU A 153 -3.90 23.58 -5.90
CA LEU A 153 -5.13 24.24 -5.51
C LEU A 153 -5.16 25.64 -6.15
N ASN A 154 -5.89 25.77 -7.25
CA ASN A 154 -5.98 27.04 -7.98
C ASN A 154 -7.08 27.97 -7.46
N ASP A 155 -8.04 27.43 -6.70
CA ASP A 155 -9.21 28.16 -6.22
C ASP A 155 -9.02 28.53 -4.74
N GLU A 156 -8.73 29.81 -4.47
CA GLU A 156 -8.57 30.32 -3.11
C GLU A 156 -9.86 30.21 -2.28
N ASP A 157 -11.05 30.20 -2.92
CA ASP A 157 -12.33 30.11 -2.21
C ASP A 157 -12.65 28.67 -1.76
N SER A 158 -12.03 27.65 -2.36
CA SER A 158 -12.31 26.24 -2.07
C SER A 158 -12.02 25.82 -0.61
N LEU A 159 -11.07 26.50 0.04
CA LEU A 159 -10.72 26.27 1.45
C LEU A 159 -11.25 27.36 2.38
N ARG A 160 -11.98 28.35 1.87
CA ARG A 160 -12.51 29.44 2.68
C ARG A 160 -13.53 28.91 3.69
N TYR A 161 -13.40 29.33 4.95
CA TYR A 161 -14.22 28.84 6.08
C TYR A 161 -14.08 27.34 6.38
N SER A 162 -13.05 26.67 5.86
CA SER A 162 -12.71 25.29 6.22
C SER A 162 -11.81 25.23 7.46
N LEU A 163 -11.72 24.08 8.12
CA LEU A 163 -10.82 23.86 9.26
C LEU A 163 -9.36 24.25 8.94
N PRO A 164 -8.79 23.89 7.78
CA PRO A 164 -7.46 24.38 7.39
C PRO A 164 -7.33 25.91 7.43
N SER A 165 -8.34 26.66 6.96
CA SER A 165 -8.27 28.12 6.93
C SER A 165 -8.19 28.76 8.32
N ILE A 166 -8.83 28.15 9.31
CA ILE A 166 -8.77 28.61 10.69
C ILE A 166 -7.43 28.23 11.33
N PHE A 167 -6.93 27.02 11.05
CA PHE A 167 -5.71 26.50 11.67
C PHE A 167 -4.43 27.14 11.11
N TYR A 168 -4.37 27.33 9.79
CA TYR A 168 -3.19 27.87 9.11
C TYR A 168 -3.29 29.36 8.77
N ALA A 169 -4.48 29.95 8.92
CA ALA A 169 -4.74 31.36 8.64
C ALA A 169 -4.20 31.76 7.25
N ASP A 170 -3.49 32.88 7.17
CA ASP A 170 -2.99 33.47 5.92
C ASP A 170 -1.95 32.59 5.21
N ARG A 171 -1.36 31.59 5.90
CA ARG A 171 -0.33 30.71 5.32
C ARG A 171 -0.87 29.79 4.22
N ILE A 172 -2.18 29.67 4.05
CA ILE A 172 -2.81 28.95 2.93
C ILE A 172 -2.53 29.64 1.60
N ASN A 173 -2.43 30.97 1.60
CA ASN A 173 -2.19 31.70 0.37
C ASN A 173 -0.69 31.62 0.02
N PRO A 174 -0.34 31.08 -1.16
CA PRO A 174 1.05 30.89 -1.56
C PRO A 174 1.83 32.21 -1.69
N ASN A 175 1.13 33.33 -1.88
CA ASN A 175 1.72 34.66 -2.02
C ASN A 175 1.90 35.38 -0.67
N THR A 176 1.38 34.82 0.43
CA THR A 176 1.54 35.41 1.77
C THR A 176 2.92 35.08 2.30
N ILE A 177 3.84 36.02 2.11
CA ILE A 177 5.11 36.08 2.82
C ILE A 177 4.94 37.15 3.89
N ASP A 178 4.70 36.73 5.12
CA ASP A 178 4.66 37.67 6.22
C ASP A 178 6.11 38.02 6.62
N ASN A 179 6.56 39.19 6.14
CA ASN A 179 7.88 39.72 6.43
C ASN A 179 8.12 39.99 7.92
N ASN A 180 7.06 40.11 8.73
CA ASN A 180 7.17 40.41 10.16
C ASN A 180 7.30 39.14 11.02
N THR A 181 6.65 38.03 10.63
CA THR A 181 6.71 36.77 11.37
C THR A 181 7.68 35.74 10.77
N GLY A 182 8.09 35.94 9.51
CA GLY A 182 8.94 35.00 8.79
C GLY A 182 8.28 33.65 8.48
N LEU A 183 6.96 33.56 8.66
CA LEU A 183 6.19 32.34 8.42
C LEU A 183 6.04 32.10 6.90
N MET A 184 6.53 30.95 6.45
CA MET A 184 6.41 30.53 5.04
C MET A 184 5.03 29.91 4.76
N PRO A 185 4.52 29.98 3.52
CA PRO A 185 3.24 29.37 3.16
C PRO A 185 3.30 27.84 3.31
N ILE A 186 2.15 27.23 3.55
CA ILE A 186 2.01 25.79 3.67
C ILE A 186 1.90 25.13 2.29
N GLY A 187 2.24 23.84 2.22
CA GLY A 187 2.08 23.04 1.00
C GLY A 187 0.68 22.47 0.93
N ILE A 188 -0.02 22.70 -0.18
CA ILE A 188 -1.36 22.17 -0.46
C ILE A 188 -1.37 21.52 -1.83
N ARG A 189 -1.77 20.25 -1.91
CA ARG A 189 -1.86 19.51 -3.17
C ARG A 189 -3.11 18.65 -3.24
N LEU A 190 -3.76 18.63 -4.39
CA LEU A 190 -4.96 17.85 -4.65
C LEU A 190 -4.58 16.48 -5.23
N LEU A 191 -5.11 15.42 -4.62
CA LEU A 191 -4.90 14.05 -5.04
C LEU A 191 -6.21 13.47 -5.58
N ASN A 192 -6.21 13.06 -6.85
CA ASN A 192 -7.38 12.42 -7.45
C ASN A 192 -7.27 10.91 -7.28
N VAL A 193 -8.33 10.31 -6.76
CA VAL A 193 -8.47 8.87 -6.52
C VAL A 193 -9.73 8.40 -7.24
N SER A 194 -9.65 7.32 -8.01
CA SER A 194 -10.79 6.77 -8.76
C SER A 194 -10.96 5.28 -8.52
N PHE A 195 -12.21 4.80 -8.62
CA PHE A 195 -12.59 3.45 -8.20
C PHE A 195 -13.13 2.61 -9.36
N GLY A 196 -12.70 1.35 -9.41
CA GLY A 196 -13.24 0.33 -10.32
C GLY A 196 -12.41 0.11 -11.58
N THR A 197 -12.69 -0.98 -12.29
CA THR A 197 -12.00 -1.39 -13.54
C THR A 197 -12.97 -1.42 -14.74
N PRO A 198 -12.50 -1.46 -15.99
CA PRO A 198 -13.35 -1.55 -17.20
C PRO A 198 -14.35 -2.72 -17.22
N THR A 199 -14.02 -3.84 -16.60
CA THR A 199 -14.75 -5.12 -16.78
C THR A 199 -15.57 -5.53 -15.55
N ASP A 200 -15.63 -4.69 -14.51
CA ASP A 200 -16.28 -5.04 -13.24
C ASP A 200 -17.80 -4.82 -13.18
N GLY A 201 -18.38 -4.23 -14.23
CA GLY A 201 -19.79 -3.84 -14.28
C GLY A 201 -20.08 -2.44 -13.73
N PHE A 202 -19.03 -1.66 -13.40
CA PHE A 202 -19.10 -0.28 -12.92
C PHE A 202 -19.87 -0.15 -11.60
N TYR A 203 -20.00 1.09 -11.10
CA TYR A 203 -20.76 1.34 -9.87
C TYR A 203 -22.23 0.92 -10.00
N ALA A 204 -22.80 0.98 -11.20
CA ALA A 204 -24.21 0.65 -11.46
C ALA A 204 -24.57 -0.80 -11.06
N LYS A 205 -23.62 -1.74 -11.10
CA LYS A 205 -23.86 -3.15 -10.76
C LYS A 205 -24.07 -3.37 -9.26
N THR A 206 -23.29 -2.70 -8.42
CA THR A 206 -23.25 -2.96 -6.97
C THR A 206 -23.88 -1.85 -6.16
N LYS A 207 -23.85 -0.62 -6.69
CA LYS A 207 -24.29 0.62 -6.03
C LYS A 207 -23.67 0.81 -4.64
N PHE A 208 -22.49 0.24 -4.46
CA PHE A 208 -21.77 0.29 -3.20
C PHE A 208 -20.26 0.26 -3.47
N ILE A 209 -19.54 1.17 -2.82
CA ILE A 209 -18.07 1.18 -2.75
C ILE A 209 -17.70 1.51 -1.30
N VAL A 210 -16.72 0.80 -0.77
CA VAL A 210 -15.97 1.20 0.42
C VAL A 210 -14.48 1.19 0.12
N TRP A 211 -13.82 2.29 0.41
CA TRP A 211 -12.37 2.43 0.27
C TRP A 211 -11.78 2.82 1.61
N THR A 212 -10.66 2.20 1.98
CA THR A 212 -9.97 2.46 3.24
C THR A 212 -8.57 2.98 2.96
N ALA A 213 -8.21 4.07 3.63
CA ALA A 213 -6.85 4.61 3.66
C ALA A 213 -6.43 4.94 5.09
N SER A 214 -5.13 5.09 5.31
CA SER A 214 -4.57 5.51 6.59
C SER A 214 -3.83 6.83 6.44
N PHE A 215 -3.91 7.68 7.45
CA PHE A 215 -3.01 8.81 7.62
C PHE A 215 -2.38 8.74 9.01
N GLY A 216 -1.15 9.20 9.13
CA GLY A 216 -0.43 9.11 10.39
C GLY A 216 0.77 10.02 10.47
N LEU A 217 1.39 9.97 11.63
CA LEU A 217 2.63 10.65 11.96
C LEU A 217 3.78 9.63 12.02
N GLY A 218 4.97 10.05 11.63
CA GLY A 218 6.17 9.23 11.55
C GLY A 218 6.37 8.59 10.18
N ASN A 219 6.97 7.40 10.18
CA ASN A 219 7.21 6.66 8.95
C ASN A 219 6.00 5.75 8.65
N PRO A 220 5.60 5.62 7.37
CA PRO A 220 4.52 4.71 6.99
C PRO A 220 4.90 3.27 7.38
N PRO A 221 3.96 2.49 7.94
CA PRO A 221 4.20 1.11 8.25
C PRO A 221 4.47 0.33 6.95
N LYS A 222 5.43 -0.59 7.02
CA LYS A 222 5.72 -1.50 5.93
C LYS A 222 4.95 -2.79 6.18
N ASP A 223 4.19 -3.21 5.18
CA ASP A 223 3.53 -4.50 5.25
C ASP A 223 4.56 -5.62 5.07
N ASN A 224 4.38 -6.69 5.85
CA ASN A 224 5.11 -7.93 5.63
C ASN A 224 4.46 -8.70 4.47
N LEU A 225 5.17 -9.69 3.92
CA LEU A 225 4.63 -10.56 2.87
C LEU A 225 3.31 -11.23 3.31
N SER A 226 2.35 -11.42 2.38
CA SER A 226 1.10 -12.13 2.69
C SER A 226 1.38 -13.53 3.24
N SER A 227 0.54 -13.95 4.18
CA SER A 227 0.59 -15.30 4.74
C SER A 227 0.39 -16.38 3.67
N LEU A 228 -0.39 -16.09 2.63
CA LEU A 228 -0.57 -17.00 1.49
C LEU A 228 0.73 -17.18 0.71
N LEU A 229 1.41 -16.07 0.38
CA LEU A 229 2.68 -16.09 -0.33
C LEU A 229 3.77 -16.81 0.48
N ILE A 230 3.87 -16.51 1.78
CA ILE A 230 4.79 -17.21 2.70
C ILE A 230 4.46 -18.70 2.70
N GLY A 231 3.17 -19.07 2.78
CA GLY A 231 2.72 -20.46 2.71
C GLY A 231 3.17 -21.16 1.43
N LEU A 232 3.01 -20.53 0.27
CA LEU A 232 3.46 -21.09 -1.02
C LEU A 232 4.99 -21.24 -1.10
N ILE A 233 5.75 -20.25 -0.61
CA ILE A 233 7.21 -20.32 -0.54
C ILE A 233 7.65 -21.48 0.37
N VAL A 234 7.02 -21.64 1.54
CA VAL A 234 7.36 -22.73 2.47
C VAL A 234 6.98 -24.09 1.87
N CYS A 235 5.79 -24.24 1.30
CA CYS A 235 5.37 -25.49 0.66
C CYS A 235 6.28 -25.88 -0.51
N SER A 236 6.63 -24.93 -1.38
CA SER A 236 7.54 -25.20 -2.50
C SER A 236 8.92 -25.62 -2.03
N MET A 237 9.47 -24.96 -0.99
CA MET A 237 10.75 -25.35 -0.41
C MET A 237 10.71 -26.74 0.22
N LEU A 238 9.62 -27.10 0.91
CA LEU A 238 9.44 -28.45 1.47
C LEU A 238 9.43 -29.53 0.39
N ILE A 239 8.73 -29.29 -0.73
CA ILE A 239 8.69 -30.21 -1.86
C ILE A 239 10.10 -30.42 -2.43
N ILE A 240 10.84 -29.33 -2.70
CA ILE A 240 12.20 -29.39 -3.25
C ILE A 240 13.14 -30.16 -2.31
N VAL A 241 13.15 -29.82 -1.01
CA VAL A 241 14.01 -30.48 -0.02
C VAL A 241 13.67 -31.96 0.11
N SER A 242 12.38 -32.31 0.14
CA SER A 242 11.95 -33.71 0.22
C SER A 242 12.42 -34.53 -0.99
N ALA A 243 12.31 -33.98 -2.20
CA ALA A 243 12.75 -34.64 -3.42
C ALA A 243 14.27 -34.88 -3.44
N VAL A 244 15.05 -33.91 -2.95
CA VAL A 244 16.51 -34.05 -2.82
C VAL A 244 16.88 -35.14 -1.82
N ILE A 245 16.22 -35.18 -0.65
CA ILE A 245 16.47 -36.22 0.36
C ILE A 245 16.12 -37.62 -0.17
N LEU A 246 14.96 -37.76 -0.82
CA LEU A 246 14.54 -39.00 -1.47
C LEU A 246 15.53 -39.44 -2.57
N GLY A 247 16.01 -38.50 -3.38
CA GLY A 247 17.02 -38.76 -4.41
C GLY A 247 18.33 -39.27 -3.83
N ILE A 248 18.85 -38.59 -2.78
CA ILE A 248 20.07 -39.02 -2.08
C ILE A 248 19.89 -40.42 -1.46
N LEU A 249 18.74 -40.66 -0.82
CA LEU A 249 18.43 -41.96 -0.21
C LEU A 249 18.39 -43.08 -1.27
N LEU A 250 17.74 -42.84 -2.42
CA LEU A 250 17.70 -43.79 -3.53
C LEU A 250 19.10 -44.12 -4.05
N VAL A 251 19.95 -43.11 -4.25
CA VAL A 251 21.34 -43.32 -4.68
C VAL A 251 22.11 -44.18 -3.68
N ILE A 252 21.96 -43.93 -2.37
CA ILE A 252 22.60 -44.73 -1.33
C ILE A 252 22.13 -46.19 -1.37
N ILE A 253 20.82 -46.42 -1.50
CA ILE A 253 20.25 -47.77 -1.56
C ILE A 253 20.73 -48.52 -2.82
N LEU A 254 20.69 -47.86 -3.98
CA LEU A 254 21.14 -48.45 -5.25
C LEU A 254 22.63 -48.79 -5.20
N ARG A 255 23.47 -47.92 -4.64
CA ARG A 255 24.90 -48.17 -4.47
C ARG A 255 25.18 -49.32 -3.50
N ARG A 256 24.39 -49.48 -2.43
CA ARG A 256 24.53 -50.62 -1.51
C ARG A 256 24.15 -51.95 -2.17
N ARG A 257 23.09 -51.97 -2.98
CA ARG A 257 22.67 -53.18 -3.72
C ARG A 257 23.73 -53.64 -4.72
N THR A 258 24.32 -52.73 -5.51
CA THR A 258 25.38 -53.10 -6.46
C THR A 258 26.66 -53.60 -5.80
N THR A 259 26.90 -53.27 -4.53
CA THR A 259 28.06 -53.77 -3.77
C THR A 259 27.81 -55.18 -3.21
N LEU A 260 26.56 -55.58 -3.00
CA LEU A 260 26.18 -56.90 -2.46
C LEU A 260 26.15 -58.02 -3.51
N ASP A 261 26.06 -57.71 -4.80
CA ASP A 261 26.06 -58.70 -5.89
C ASP A 261 27.48 -59.16 -6.32
N ARG A 262 28.53 -58.68 -5.64
CA ARG A 262 29.94 -59.05 -5.91
C ARG A 262 30.62 -60.14 -5.03
N PRO A 263 29.99 -60.96 -4.18
CA PRO A 263 30.73 -61.92 -3.35
C PRO A 263 30.62 -63.41 -3.73
N ILE A 264 30.22 -63.81 -4.95
CA ILE A 264 30.07 -65.26 -5.26
C ILE A 264 30.85 -65.75 -6.50
N LEU A 265 31.32 -64.87 -7.39
CA LEU A 265 32.03 -65.32 -8.62
C LEU A 265 33.55 -65.51 -8.47
N SER A 266 34.12 -65.37 -7.27
CA SER A 266 35.57 -65.54 -7.05
C SER A 266 35.96 -66.88 -6.40
N HIS A 267 35.01 -67.78 -6.14
CA HIS A 267 35.29 -69.08 -5.48
C HIS A 267 35.20 -70.30 -6.42
N PHE A 268 35.00 -70.11 -7.73
CA PHE A 268 34.90 -71.22 -8.70
C PHE A 268 36.05 -71.31 -9.70
N VAL A 269 37.10 -70.51 -9.54
CA VAL A 269 38.28 -70.58 -10.41
C VAL A 269 39.49 -70.73 -9.51
N ASN A 270 39.79 -71.97 -9.09
CA ASN A 270 41.13 -72.46 -8.73
C ASN A 270 41.02 -73.91 -8.23
N ASP A 271 40.94 -74.87 -9.15
CA ASP A 271 41.46 -76.22 -8.94
C ASP A 271 42.37 -76.57 -10.13
N PRO A 272 43.69 -76.72 -9.94
CA PRO A 272 44.60 -77.20 -10.97
C PRO A 272 44.54 -78.73 -11.03
N ILE A 273 44.19 -79.27 -12.20
CA ILE A 273 44.38 -80.69 -12.52
C ILE A 273 45.85 -80.89 -12.85
N ALA A 274 46.54 -81.68 -12.02
CA ALA A 274 47.81 -82.34 -12.34
C ALA A 274 47.53 -83.73 -12.92
#